data_AF-A0A3B0W7A0-F1
#
_entry.id   AF-A0A3B0W7A0-F1
#
_cell.length_a   1.000
_cell.length_b   1.000
_cell.length_c   1.000
_cell.angle_alpha   90.00
_cell.angle_beta   90.00
_cell.angle_gamma   90.00
#
_symmetry.space_group_name_H-M   'P 1'
#
loop_
_entity.id
_entity.type
_entity.pdbx_description
1 polymer ?
#
loop_
_entity_poly.entity_id
_entity_poly.type
_entity_poly.pdbx_seq_one_letter_code
_entity_poly.pdbx_strand_id
1 'polypeptide(L)' 'MRISTNQFHSQGINSIQKHQANVLETQLQLSTGKRVNAASDDPVATAQIHSLNRTMNTIDQYAKNGEYGKSQLV' A
#
# COMPACT_ATOMS: atom_id res chain seq x y z
N MET A 1 -23.59 26.81 27.38
CA MET A 1 -23.29 25.46 26.87
C MET A 1 -22.50 24.70 27.92
N ARG A 2 -23.04 23.62 28.51
CA ARG A 2 -22.26 22.71 29.37
C ARG A 2 -21.45 21.81 28.44
N ILE A 3 -20.23 22.22 28.10
CA ILE A 3 -19.24 21.30 27.55
C ILE A 3 -19.04 20.24 28.64
N SER A 4 -19.59 19.05 28.43
CA SER A 4 -19.49 17.97 29.41
C SER A 4 -18.02 17.57 29.49
N THR A 5 -17.44 17.52 30.69
CA THR A 5 -16.10 16.98 30.93
C THR A 5 -15.91 15.61 30.28
N ASN A 6 -17.00 14.83 30.17
CA ASN A 6 -17.08 13.59 29.41
C ASN A 6 -16.83 13.76 27.90
N GLN A 7 -17.33 14.81 27.25
CA GLN A 7 -17.07 15.08 25.84
C GLN A 7 -15.58 15.37 25.60
N PHE A 8 -14.96 16.13 26.50
CA PHE A 8 -13.53 16.43 26.43
C PHE A 8 -12.67 15.19 26.67
N HIS A 9 -13.06 14.35 27.65
CA HIS A 9 -12.41 13.07 27.91
C HIS A 9 -12.52 12.10 26.74
N SER A 10 -13.71 11.95 26.15
CA SER A 10 -13.93 11.14 24.95
C SER A 10 -13.12 11.65 23.75
N GLN A 11 -13.01 12.97 23.58
CA GLN A 11 -12.17 13.55 22.52
C GLN A 11 -10.69 13.24 22.75
N GLY A 12 -10.22 13.30 24.00
CA GLY A 12 -8.86 12.92 24.38
C GLY A 12 -8.57 11.44 24.10
N ILE A 13 -9.47 10.54 24.48
CA ILE A 13 -9.34 9.10 24.19
C ILE A 13 -9.34 8.85 22.68
N ASN A 14 -10.24 9.47 21.93
CA ASN A 14 -10.27 9.35 20.47
C ASN A 14 -8.97 9.83 19.82
N SER A 15 -8.38 10.92 20.33
CA SER A 15 -7.08 11.41 19.86
C SER A 15 -5.98 10.37 20.11
N ILE A 16 -5.93 9.79 21.32
CA ILE A 16 -4.95 8.75 21.68
C ILE A 16 -5.12 7.52 20.79
N GLN A 17 -6.35 7.05 20.59
CA GLN A 17 -6.64 5.90 19.72
C GLN A 17 -6.21 6.18 18.27
N LYS A 18 -6.46 7.39 17.77
CA LYS A 18 -6.01 7.80 16.43
C LYS A 18 -4.48 7.80 16.32
N HIS A 19 -3.78 8.29 17.34
CA HIS A 19 -2.31 8.24 17.37
C HIS A 19 -1.80 6.80 17.42
N GLN A 20 -2.41 5.92 18.20
CA GLN A 20 -2.05 4.50 18.25
C GLN A 20 -2.25 3.82 16.88
N ALA A 21 -3.37 4.11 16.19
CA ALA A 21 -3.63 3.60 14.85
C ALA A 21 -2.54 4.04 13.85
N ASN A 22 -2.16 5.33 13.86
CA ASN A 22 -1.12 5.85 12.97
C ASN A 22 0.26 5.21 13.24
N VAL A 23 0.58 4.92 14.49
CA VAL A 23 1.84 4.23 14.86
C VAL A 23 1.83 2.80 14.34
N LEU A 24 0.72 2.08 14.49
CA LEU A 24 0.58 0.73 13.96
C LEU A 24 0.68 0.69 12.43
N GLU A 25 0.08 1.66 11.74
CA GLU A 25 0.19 1.80 10.29
C GLU A 25 1.65 2.05 9.86
N THR A 26 2.35 2.96 10.54
CA THR A 26 3.76 3.23 10.28
C THR A 26 4.63 1.99 10.54
N GLN A 27 4.36 1.25 11.61
CA GLN A 27 5.04 -0.01 11.92
C GLN A 27 4.79 -1.05 10.83
N LEU A 28 3.58 -1.12 10.27
CA LEU A 28 3.25 -2.00 9.16
C LEU A 28 4.02 -1.61 7.90
N GLN A 29 4.04 -0.32 7.55
CA GLN A 29 4.82 0.20 6.42
C GLN A 29 6.32 -0.08 6.57
N LEU A 30 6.86 0.04 7.79
CA LEU A 30 8.26 -0.29 8.09
C LEU A 30 8.52 -1.80 7.94
N SER A 31 7.60 -2.63 8.41
CA SER A 31 7.74 -4.09 8.37
C SER A 31 7.61 -4.67 6.96
N THR A 32 6.73 -4.11 6.12
CA THR A 32 6.56 -4.53 4.73
C THR A 32 7.55 -3.85 3.78
N GLY A 33 8.16 -2.73 4.21
CA GLY A 33 8.99 -1.86 3.38
C GLY A 33 8.22 -1.18 2.25
N LYS A 34 6.88 -1.28 2.23
CA LYS A 34 6.02 -0.74 1.19
C LYS A 34 5.28 0.47 1.73
N ARG A 35 5.38 1.59 1.01
CA ARG A 35 4.63 2.82 1.33
C ARG A 35 3.12 2.63 1.21
N VAL A 36 2.67 1.80 0.28
CA VAL A 36 1.26 1.50 0.04
C VAL A 36 1.08 0.00 0.21
N ASN A 37 0.35 -0.40 1.25
CA ASN A 37 0.16 -1.82 1.58
C ASN A 37 -1.21 -2.31 1.13
N ALA A 38 -2.24 -1.47 1.25
CA ALA A 38 -3.58 -1.76 0.75
C ALA A 38 -4.04 -0.72 -0.29
N ALA A 39 -4.93 -1.14 -1.19
CA ALA A 39 -5.56 -0.25 -2.18
C ALA A 39 -6.44 0.83 -1.53
N SER A 40 -6.86 0.61 -0.27
CA SER A 40 -7.59 1.57 0.55
C SER A 40 -6.74 2.76 1.00
N ASP A 41 -5.43 2.59 1.12
CA ASP A 41 -4.53 3.62 1.67
C ASP A 41 -4.25 4.70 0.61
N ASP A 42 -4.03 4.28 -0.64
CA ASP A 42 -3.88 5.16 -1.80
C ASP A 42 -4.32 4.44 -3.10
N PRO A 43 -5.56 4.66 -3.58
CA PRO A 43 -6.04 4.03 -4.79
C PRO A 43 -5.34 4.56 -6.06
N VAL A 44 -4.81 5.78 -6.05
CA VAL A 44 -4.11 6.38 -7.20
C VAL A 44 -2.74 5.76 -7.35
N ALA A 45 -1.96 5.70 -6.27
CA ALA A 45 -0.67 5.02 -6.27
C ALA A 45 -0.82 3.54 -6.57
N THR A 46 -1.86 2.88 -6.04
CA THR A 46 -2.13 1.47 -6.34
C THR A 46 -2.43 1.23 -7.81
N ALA A 47 -3.22 2.10 -8.46
CA ALA A 47 -3.48 2.01 -9.90
C ALA A 47 -2.20 2.17 -10.73
N GLN A 48 -1.32 3.09 -10.34
CA GLN A 48 -0.04 3.29 -11.03
C GLN A 48 0.92 2.10 -10.83
N ILE A 49 1.02 1.58 -9.61
CA ILE A 49 1.78 0.35 -9.31
C ILE A 49 1.23 -0.83 -10.12
N HIS A 50 -0.10 -0.96 -10.22
CA HIS A 50 -0.73 -2.01 -11.02
C HIS A 50 -0.39 -1.89 -12.51
N SER A 51 -0.41 -0.68 -13.06
CA SER A 51 0.00 -0.42 -14.45
C SER A 51 1.47 -0.81 -14.67
N LEU A 52 2.37 -0.39 -13.78
CA LEU A 52 3.79 -0.75 -13.83
C LEU A 52 4.00 -2.28 -13.77
N ASN A 53 3.30 -2.97 -12.87
CA ASN A 53 3.35 -4.44 -12.79
C ASN A 53 2.88 -5.11 -14.09
N ARG A 54 1.84 -4.58 -14.75
CA ARG A 54 1.42 -5.08 -16.07
C ARG A 54 2.52 -4.89 -17.11
N THR A 55 3.14 -3.70 -17.16
CA THR A 55 4.24 -3.44 -18.08
C THR A 55 5.41 -4.39 -17.85
N MET A 56 5.81 -4.62 -16.60
CA MET A 56 6.86 -5.59 -16.26
C MET A 56 6.49 -7.01 -16.70
N ASN A 57 5.28 -7.48 -16.40
CA ASN A 57 4.83 -8.81 -16.82
C ASN A 57 4.85 -8.98 -18.34
N THR A 58 4.47 -7.93 -19.10
CA THR A 58 4.53 -7.97 -20.56
C THR A 58 5.98 -8.04 -21.05
N ILE A 59 6.90 -7.29 -20.44
CA ILE A 59 8.33 -7.34 -20.75
C ILE A 59 8.90 -8.74 -20.46
N ASP A 60 8.58 -9.32 -19.30
CA ASP A 60 8.99 -10.68 -18.93
C ASP A 60 8.45 -11.72 -19.91
N GLN A 61 7.20 -11.54 -20.37
CA GLN A 61 6.63 -12.41 -21.40
C GLN A 61 7.37 -12.29 -22.72
N TYR A 62 7.73 -11.07 -23.15
CA TYR A 62 8.54 -10.88 -24.36
C TYR A 62 9.93 -11.48 -24.23
N ALA A 63 10.58 -11.36 -23.06
CA ALA A 63 11.86 -11.99 -22.78
C ALA A 63 11.77 -13.52 -22.90
N LYS A 64 10.77 -14.14 -22.26
CA LYS A 64 10.50 -15.59 -22.37
C LYS A 64 10.25 -16.02 -23.81
N ASN A 65 9.42 -15.28 -24.55
CA ASN A 65 9.15 -15.58 -25.96
C ASN A 65 10.43 -15.53 -26.81
N GLY A 66 11.34 -14.59 -26.51
CA GLY A 66 12.65 -14.49 -27.14
C GLY A 66 13.55 -15.69 -26.84
N GLU A 67 13.58 -16.15 -25.58
CA GLU A 67 14.30 -17.37 -25.19
C GLU A 67 13.73 -18.62 -25.89
N TYR A 68 12.40 -18.77 -25.95
CA TYR A 68 11.75 -19.86 -26.68
C TYR A 68 12.11 -19.84 -28.16
N GLY A 69 12.07 -18.67 -28.81
CA GLY A 69 12.47 -18.52 -30.21
C GLY A 69 13.92 -18.91 -30.44
N LYS A 70 14.83 -18.51 -29.54
CA LYS A 70 16.24 -18.91 -29.58
C LYS A 70 16.42 -20.43 -29.42
N SER A 71 15.64 -21.06 -28.55
CA SER A 71 15.67 -22.51 -28.34
C SER A 71 15.15 -23.30 -29.55
N GLN A 72 14.37 -22.69 -30.46
CA GLN A 72 13.92 -23.36 -31.69
C GLN A 72 14.90 -23.21 -32.86
N LEU A 73 15.92 -22.35 -32.73
CA LEU A 73 16.94 -22.12 -33.75
C LEU A 73 18.21 -22.98 -33.54
N VAL A 74 18.29 -23.71 -32.43
CA VAL A 74 19.35 -24.66 -32.09
C VAL A 74 18.74 -26.06 -32.09
#